data_AF-A0A946S8N4-F1
#
_entry.id   AF-A0A946S8N4-F1
#
_cell.length_a   1.000
_cell.length_b   1.000
_cell.length_c   1.000
_cell.angle_alpha   90.00
_cell.angle_beta   90.00
_cell.angle_gamma   90.00
#
_symmetry.space_group_name_H-M   'P 1'
#
loop_
_entity.id
_entity.type
_entity.pdbx_description
1 polymer ?
#
loop_
_entity_poly.entity_id
_entity_poly.type
_entity_poly.pdbx_seq_one_letter_code
_entity_poly.pdbx_strand_id
1 'polypeptide(L)'
;MHQHFSKTVTLSLFLSTFLFSFSSSAQTFSNEKIWSGEFRSEGVWGVRSMTDGTHYTTSDFDEAEGSSIVKYSYKSGKKVKTIVTSLQAFEDAREYINDYFFSADERFILLTTNTNQLYRHSFYADFYIYDTHSNELAKPLTDFSKGQQRLATFSPSADKIAFVRNNNVFISNLIDGTETQVTTDGLANSIINGATDWVYEEEFGDDNGMKWS
;
A
#
# COMPACT_ATOMS: atom_id res chain seq x y z
N MET A 1 -17.03 -9.16 102.33
CA MET A 1 -16.29 -10.09 101.45
C MET A 1 -16.96 -10.03 100.09
N HIS A 2 -16.30 -9.38 99.12
CA HIS A 2 -16.40 -9.46 97.64
C HIS A 2 -17.79 -9.58 96.97
N GLN A 3 -18.24 -8.52 96.27
CA GLN A 3 -18.20 -8.28 94.80
C GLN A 3 -19.25 -9.11 94.03
N HIS A 4 -19.93 -8.67 92.96
CA HIS A 4 -20.44 -7.39 92.44
C HIS A 4 -21.47 -7.80 91.35
N PHE A 5 -22.43 -6.91 91.08
CA PHE A 5 -23.55 -7.04 90.14
C PHE A 5 -23.17 -7.00 88.63
N SER A 6 -24.05 -7.52 87.75
CA SER A 6 -24.53 -6.92 86.47
C SER A 6 -24.12 -7.47 85.07
N LYS A 7 -25.19 -7.88 84.34
CA LYS A 7 -25.63 -7.65 82.93
C LYS A 7 -24.65 -7.21 81.80
N THR A 8 -24.87 -7.84 80.63
CA THR A 8 -24.78 -7.37 79.22
C THR A 8 -23.44 -6.88 78.66
N VAL A 9 -22.92 -7.59 77.64
CA VAL A 9 -22.26 -7.00 76.46
C VAL A 9 -22.59 -7.82 75.21
N THR A 10 -23.25 -7.16 74.25
CA THR A 10 -23.46 -7.56 72.85
C THR A 10 -22.16 -7.43 72.07
N LEU A 11 -21.80 -8.38 71.20
CA LEU A 11 -20.99 -8.04 70.02
C LEU A 11 -21.23 -9.02 68.85
N SER A 12 -21.87 -8.47 67.84
CA SER A 12 -22.14 -9.03 66.52
C SER A 12 -20.85 -9.42 65.79
N LEU A 13 -20.82 -10.60 65.16
CA LEU A 13 -19.85 -10.88 64.10
C LEU A 13 -20.60 -11.30 62.83
N PHE A 14 -20.83 -10.31 61.97
CA PHE A 14 -21.25 -10.48 60.59
C PHE A 14 -20.20 -11.33 59.86
N LEU A 15 -20.55 -12.55 59.49
CA LEU A 15 -19.77 -13.37 58.58
C LEU A 15 -20.00 -12.83 57.17
N SER A 16 -19.15 -11.89 56.73
CA SER A 16 -19.17 -11.36 55.37
C SER A 16 -18.66 -12.42 54.40
N THR A 17 -19.55 -13.23 53.84
CA THR A 17 -19.29 -13.95 52.58
C THR A 17 -19.13 -12.91 51.47
N PHE A 18 -17.89 -12.56 51.15
CA PHE A 18 -17.56 -11.75 49.98
C PHE A 18 -17.71 -12.64 48.74
N LEU A 19 -18.94 -12.77 48.25
CA LEU A 19 -19.22 -13.32 46.92
C LEU A 19 -18.64 -12.34 45.91
N PHE A 20 -17.45 -12.63 45.39
CA PHE A 20 -16.92 -11.99 44.21
C PHE A 20 -17.81 -12.41 43.02
N SER A 21 -18.83 -11.61 42.74
CA SER A 21 -19.52 -11.68 41.46
C SER A 21 -18.53 -11.25 40.38
N PHE A 22 -17.93 -12.21 39.67
CA PHE A 22 -17.32 -11.94 38.37
C PHE A 22 -18.46 -11.55 37.42
N SER A 23 -18.80 -10.26 37.37
CA SER A 23 -19.57 -9.73 36.26
C SER A 23 -18.66 -9.76 35.03
N SER A 24 -18.79 -10.78 34.18
CA SER A 24 -18.20 -10.69 32.84
C SER A 24 -18.95 -9.58 32.11
N SER A 25 -18.34 -8.40 32.01
CA SER A 25 -18.80 -7.38 31.07
C SER A 25 -18.56 -7.95 29.68
N ALA A 26 -19.60 -8.51 29.07
CA ALA A 26 -19.55 -8.82 27.65
C ALA A 26 -19.35 -7.49 26.91
N GLN A 27 -18.27 -7.37 26.14
CA GLN A 27 -18.02 -6.17 25.34
C GLN A 27 -19.22 -5.96 24.43
N THR A 28 -19.89 -4.81 24.57
CA THR A 28 -21.07 -4.50 23.77
C THR A 28 -20.63 -4.33 22.33
N PHE A 29 -21.09 -5.22 21.45
CA PHE A 29 -20.94 -5.07 20.01
C PHE A 29 -21.86 -3.96 19.52
N SER A 30 -21.33 -3.07 18.69
CA SER A 30 -22.12 -2.04 18.02
C SER A 30 -21.60 -1.84 16.60
N ASN A 31 -22.44 -1.28 15.74
CA ASN A 31 -22.03 -0.95 14.38
C ASN A 31 -20.85 0.02 14.40
N GLU A 32 -20.88 1.03 15.27
CA GLU A 32 -19.82 2.04 15.38
C GLU A 32 -18.46 1.39 15.66
N LYS A 33 -18.40 0.38 16.54
CA LYS A 33 -17.16 -0.35 16.86
C LYS A 33 -16.68 -1.26 15.73
N ILE A 34 -17.61 -1.86 14.99
CA ILE A 34 -17.28 -2.67 13.81
C ILE A 34 -16.68 -1.78 12.72
N TRP A 35 -17.27 -0.61 12.48
CA TRP A 35 -16.84 0.31 11.42
C TRP A 35 -15.65 1.19 11.81
N SER A 36 -15.42 1.45 13.11
CA SER A 36 -14.28 2.26 13.59
C SER A 36 -12.93 1.59 13.40
N GLY A 37 -12.91 0.27 13.19
CA GLY A 37 -11.69 -0.51 13.15
C GLY A 37 -11.19 -1.00 14.50
N GLU A 38 -11.96 -0.85 15.60
CA GLU A 38 -11.63 -1.37 16.95
C GLU A 38 -11.24 -2.86 16.92
N PHE A 39 -11.85 -3.62 16.00
CA PHE A 39 -11.61 -5.06 15.84
C PHE A 39 -10.76 -5.41 14.60
N ARG A 40 -10.16 -4.44 13.90
CA ARG A 40 -9.24 -4.74 12.79
C ARG A 40 -7.94 -5.26 13.36
N SER A 41 -7.51 -6.43 12.91
CA SER A 41 -6.20 -6.97 13.25
C SER A 41 -5.10 -6.08 12.68
N GLU A 42 -4.13 -5.74 13.50
CA GLU A 42 -2.88 -5.14 13.02
C GLU A 42 -2.11 -6.16 12.17
N GLY A 43 -1.51 -5.68 11.10
CA GLY A 43 -0.74 -6.48 10.17
C GLY A 43 0.31 -5.62 9.48
N VAL A 44 1.32 -6.28 8.93
CA VAL A 44 2.33 -5.62 8.11
C VAL A 44 1.91 -5.79 6.65
N TRP A 45 1.72 -4.68 5.96
CA TRP A 45 1.29 -4.62 4.56
C TRP A 45 2.32 -3.84 3.74
N GLY A 46 2.32 -4.01 2.42
CA GLY A 46 3.16 -3.20 1.52
C GLY A 46 4.66 -3.47 1.61
N VAL A 47 5.07 -4.63 2.15
CA VAL A 47 6.48 -5.03 2.21
C VAL A 47 6.91 -5.62 0.88
N ARG A 48 7.98 -5.06 0.30
CA ARG A 48 8.60 -5.55 -0.94
C ARG A 48 10.05 -5.93 -0.66
N SER A 49 10.41 -7.19 -0.87
CA SER A 49 11.80 -7.63 -0.74
C SER A 49 12.66 -6.99 -1.82
N MET A 50 13.86 -6.55 -1.44
CA MET A 50 14.86 -6.06 -2.40
C MET A 50 15.70 -7.20 -2.96
N THR A 51 16.33 -6.96 -4.11
CA THR A 51 17.16 -7.94 -4.84
C THR A 51 18.36 -8.43 -4.03
N ASP A 52 18.86 -7.63 -3.09
CA ASP A 52 19.96 -8.00 -2.20
C ASP A 52 19.59 -9.10 -1.18
N GLY A 53 18.30 -9.43 -1.04
CA GLY A 53 17.79 -10.49 -0.15
C GLY A 53 17.92 -10.21 1.34
N THR A 54 18.42 -9.03 1.73
CA THR A 54 18.68 -8.64 3.13
C THR A 54 17.89 -7.43 3.58
N HIS A 55 17.22 -6.76 2.64
CA HIS A 55 16.38 -5.59 2.89
C HIS A 55 15.00 -5.71 2.26
N TYR A 56 14.10 -4.87 2.75
CA TYR A 56 12.79 -4.65 2.17
C TYR A 56 12.45 -3.16 2.16
N THR A 57 11.46 -2.81 1.35
CA THR A 57 10.86 -1.48 1.34
C THR A 57 9.41 -1.54 1.78
N THR A 58 8.94 -0.44 2.36
CA THR A 58 7.53 -0.17 2.65
C THR A 58 7.22 1.29 2.37
N SER A 59 5.96 1.60 2.12
CA SER A 59 5.48 2.98 2.10
C SER A 59 5.39 3.52 3.53
N ASP A 60 5.65 4.81 3.69
CA ASP A 60 5.48 5.58 4.92
C ASP A 60 4.93 6.98 4.57
N PHE A 61 4.47 7.74 5.55
CA PHE A 61 3.90 9.07 5.34
C PHE A 61 4.32 10.05 6.44
N ASP A 62 4.71 11.24 6.02
CA ASP A 62 4.99 12.39 6.87
C ASP A 62 4.27 13.64 6.33
N GLU A 63 3.77 14.51 7.20
CA GLU A 63 3.00 15.69 6.76
C GLU A 63 3.85 16.73 6.00
N ALA A 64 5.15 16.83 6.29
CA ALA A 64 6.03 17.81 5.67
C ALA A 64 6.62 17.30 4.35
N GLU A 65 6.93 16.01 4.28
CA GLU A 65 7.62 15.37 3.15
C GLU A 65 6.67 14.58 2.22
N GLY A 66 5.45 14.30 2.68
CA GLY A 66 4.44 13.52 1.99
C GLY A 66 4.65 12.01 2.11
N SER A 67 4.10 11.27 1.15
CA SER A 67 4.32 9.82 1.05
C SER A 67 5.79 9.52 0.71
N SER A 68 6.32 8.40 1.20
CA SER A 68 7.71 8.03 0.99
C SER A 68 7.91 6.53 0.87
N ILE A 69 8.99 6.14 0.20
CA ILE A 69 9.44 4.74 0.11
C ILE A 69 10.65 4.58 1.02
N VAL A 70 10.57 3.68 2.00
CA VAL A 70 11.58 3.55 3.04
C VAL A 70 12.19 2.15 3.03
N LYS A 71 13.53 2.07 3.05
CA LYS A 71 14.32 0.83 3.11
C LYS A 71 14.59 0.43 4.55
N TYR A 72 14.33 -0.83 4.89
CA TYR A 72 14.58 -1.46 6.18
C TYR A 72 15.45 -2.70 6.04
N SER A 73 16.18 -3.03 7.11
CA SER A 73 16.96 -4.27 7.20
C SER A 73 16.11 -5.39 7.79
N TYR A 74 16.04 -6.55 7.11
CA TYR A 74 15.35 -7.73 7.66
C TYR A 74 15.95 -8.20 8.99
N LYS A 75 17.29 -8.16 9.11
CA LYS A 75 18.00 -8.67 10.29
C LYS A 75 17.72 -7.85 11.55
N SER A 76 17.61 -6.54 11.42
CA SER A 76 17.53 -5.63 12.57
C SER A 76 16.17 -4.96 12.75
N GLY A 77 15.31 -4.96 11.73
CA GLY A 77 14.05 -4.21 11.71
C GLY A 77 14.25 -2.69 11.68
N LYS A 78 15.49 -2.19 11.53
CA LYS A 78 15.79 -0.76 11.56
C LYS A 78 15.71 -0.14 10.17
N LYS A 79 15.23 1.11 10.13
CA LYS A 79 15.30 1.97 8.94
C LYS A 79 16.77 2.15 8.52
N VAL A 80 17.05 1.86 7.26
CA VAL A 80 18.36 2.05 6.64
C VAL A 80 18.42 3.42 5.96
N LYS A 81 17.43 3.74 5.12
CA LYS A 81 17.28 5.05 4.47
C LYS A 81 15.86 5.26 3.96
N THR A 82 15.45 6.51 3.80
CA THR A 82 14.36 6.87 2.89
C THR A 82 14.93 6.86 1.48
N ILE A 83 14.27 6.16 0.54
CA ILE A 83 14.69 6.10 -0.86
C ILE A 83 14.23 7.36 -1.59
N VAL A 84 12.98 7.75 -1.41
CA VAL A 84 12.38 8.93 -2.03
C VAL A 84 11.16 9.38 -1.21
N THR A 85 10.94 10.68 -1.12
CA THR A 85 9.70 11.31 -0.60
C THR A 85 8.92 11.98 -1.74
N SER A 86 7.66 12.31 -1.51
CA SER A 86 6.83 13.05 -2.47
C SER A 86 7.43 14.42 -2.75
N LEU A 87 7.89 15.11 -1.70
CA LEU A 87 8.59 16.38 -1.84
C LEU A 87 9.85 16.26 -2.71
N GLN A 88 10.64 15.18 -2.56
CA GLN A 88 11.82 14.95 -3.38
C GLN A 88 11.49 14.58 -4.83
N ALA A 89 10.46 13.77 -5.05
CA ALA A 89 10.09 13.30 -6.38
C ALA A 89 9.39 14.38 -7.21
N PHE A 90 8.57 15.23 -6.57
CA PHE A 90 7.61 16.10 -7.25
C PHE A 90 7.71 17.58 -6.87
N GLU A 91 8.58 17.94 -5.92
CA GLU A 91 8.59 19.28 -5.27
C GLU A 91 7.26 19.66 -4.61
N ASP A 92 6.38 18.68 -4.39
CA ASP A 92 5.09 18.84 -3.74
C ASP A 92 4.81 17.63 -2.83
N ALA A 93 4.83 17.86 -1.52
CA ALA A 93 4.51 16.84 -0.51
C ALA A 93 3.07 16.32 -0.63
N ARG A 94 2.18 17.04 -1.34
CA ARG A 94 0.77 16.65 -1.52
C ARG A 94 0.57 15.67 -2.67
N GLU A 95 1.54 15.55 -3.58
CA GLU A 95 1.48 14.57 -4.67
C GLU A 95 1.74 13.17 -4.10
N TYR A 96 0.67 12.41 -3.90
CA TYR A 96 0.72 11.16 -3.14
C TYR A 96 1.15 9.98 -4.02
N ILE A 97 2.22 9.30 -3.64
CA ILE A 97 2.67 8.03 -4.20
C ILE A 97 1.74 6.93 -3.70
N ASN A 98 0.80 6.51 -4.55
CA ASN A 98 -0.14 5.44 -4.23
C ASN A 98 0.55 4.07 -4.19
N ASP A 99 1.46 3.80 -5.13
CA ASP A 99 2.25 2.58 -5.18
C ASP A 99 3.58 2.77 -5.95
N TYR A 100 4.44 1.75 -5.90
CA TYR A 100 5.72 1.76 -6.57
C TYR A 100 6.21 0.39 -7.04
N PHE A 101 6.98 0.39 -8.13
CA PHE A 101 7.58 -0.80 -8.73
C PHE A 101 9.04 -0.54 -9.12
N PHE A 102 9.96 -1.39 -8.69
CA PHE A 102 11.35 -1.30 -9.08
C PHE A 102 11.58 -1.92 -10.47
N SER A 103 12.51 -1.32 -11.21
CA SER A 103 13.23 -1.98 -12.30
C SER A 103 14.06 -3.15 -11.76
N ALA A 104 14.47 -4.07 -12.65
CA ALA A 104 15.17 -5.30 -12.25
C ALA A 104 16.50 -5.05 -11.51
N ASP A 105 17.17 -3.93 -11.79
CA ASP A 105 18.41 -3.49 -11.13
C ASP A 105 18.16 -2.52 -9.97
N GLU A 106 16.89 -2.25 -9.63
CA GLU A 106 16.43 -1.31 -8.61
C GLU A 106 16.92 0.15 -8.79
N ARG A 107 17.44 0.50 -9.97
CA ARG A 107 17.86 1.88 -10.25
C ARG A 107 16.67 2.79 -10.45
N PHE A 108 15.74 2.38 -11.31
CA PHE A 108 14.52 3.13 -11.60
C PHE A 108 13.34 2.61 -10.79
N ILE A 109 12.45 3.53 -10.43
CA ILE A 109 11.18 3.26 -9.76
C ILE A 109 10.06 3.83 -10.61
N LEU A 110 9.06 3.01 -10.91
CA LEU A 110 7.75 3.48 -11.36
C LEU A 110 6.95 3.90 -10.13
N LEU A 111 6.58 5.18 -10.05
CA LEU A 111 5.71 5.73 -9.00
C LEU A 111 4.32 5.92 -9.59
N THR A 112 3.28 5.51 -8.87
CA THR A 112 1.89 5.75 -9.28
C THR A 112 1.29 6.88 -8.47
N THR A 113 0.57 7.77 -9.15
CA THR A 113 -0.27 8.80 -8.54
C THR A 113 -1.64 8.82 -9.21
N ASN A 114 -2.59 9.57 -8.64
CA ASN A 114 -3.96 9.70 -9.16
C ASN A 114 -4.64 8.35 -9.48
N THR A 115 -4.45 7.36 -8.61
CA THR A 115 -4.92 6.00 -8.84
C THR A 115 -6.46 5.92 -8.80
N ASN A 116 -7.05 5.34 -9.84
CA ASN A 116 -8.48 5.06 -9.96
C ASN A 116 -8.72 3.55 -10.08
N GLN A 117 -9.37 2.96 -9.09
CA GLN A 117 -9.69 1.53 -9.09
C GLN A 117 -10.63 1.19 -10.25
N LEU A 118 -10.38 0.06 -10.93
CA LEU A 118 -11.26 -0.48 -11.96
C LEU A 118 -12.05 -1.67 -11.41
N TYR A 119 -11.37 -2.74 -11.00
CA TYR A 119 -11.98 -3.95 -10.42
C TYR A 119 -11.29 -4.33 -9.10
N ARG A 120 -11.11 -5.61 -8.75
CA ARG A 120 -10.47 -6.02 -7.48
C ARG A 120 -8.99 -5.68 -7.41
N HIS A 121 -8.27 -5.88 -8.50
CA HIS A 121 -6.81 -5.75 -8.59
C HIS A 121 -6.40 -4.64 -9.55
N SER A 122 -7.13 -4.49 -10.66
CA SER A 122 -6.76 -3.54 -11.69
C SER A 122 -7.12 -2.09 -11.33
N PHE A 123 -6.26 -1.18 -11.77
CA PHE A 123 -6.41 0.25 -11.58
C PHE A 123 -5.82 1.02 -12.78
N TYR A 124 -6.29 2.25 -12.95
CA TYR A 124 -5.64 3.28 -13.77
C TYR A 124 -4.79 4.17 -12.87
N ALA A 125 -3.67 4.67 -13.37
CA ALA A 125 -2.85 5.65 -12.66
C ALA A 125 -2.08 6.53 -13.63
N ASP A 126 -1.58 7.66 -13.11
CA ASP A 126 -0.50 8.42 -13.72
C ASP A 126 0.82 7.82 -13.23
N PHE A 127 1.66 7.40 -14.17
CA PHE A 127 2.95 6.79 -13.86
C PHE A 127 4.08 7.79 -14.06
N TYR A 128 4.96 7.88 -13.06
CA TYR A 128 6.21 8.60 -13.13
C TYR A 128 7.39 7.64 -13.05
N ILE A 129 8.51 8.03 -13.65
CA ILE A 129 9.79 7.33 -13.59
C ILE A 129 10.72 8.15 -12.71
N TYR A 130 11.21 7.54 -11.64
CA TYR A 130 12.18 8.13 -10.74
C TYR A 130 13.50 7.35 -10.83
N ASP A 131 14.61 8.04 -11.14
CA ASP A 131 15.96 7.47 -11.14
C ASP A 131 16.62 7.75 -9.79
N THR A 132 16.81 6.70 -8.99
CA THR A 132 17.39 6.77 -7.63
C THR A 132 18.85 7.22 -7.60
N HIS A 133 19.53 7.22 -8.75
CA HIS A 133 20.91 7.70 -8.89
C HIS A 133 20.97 9.14 -9.39
N SER A 134 19.87 9.65 -9.94
CA SER A 134 19.73 11.05 -10.29
C SER A 134 19.26 11.84 -9.08
N ASN A 135 19.68 13.10 -8.98
CA ASN A 135 19.05 14.07 -8.08
C ASN A 135 17.93 14.84 -8.81
N GLU A 136 17.35 14.25 -9.87
CA GLU A 136 16.31 14.87 -10.67
C GLU A 136 14.91 14.49 -10.17
N LEU A 137 13.93 15.32 -10.51
CA LEU A 137 12.52 15.04 -10.26
C LEU A 137 12.05 13.82 -11.05
N ALA A 138 11.01 13.17 -10.54
CA ALA A 138 10.35 12.09 -11.26
C ALA A 138 9.73 12.62 -12.57
N LYS A 139 9.95 11.89 -13.66
CA LYS A 139 9.48 12.29 -14.99
C LYS A 139 8.20 11.55 -15.34
N PRO A 140 7.17 12.21 -15.89
CA PRO A 140 6.00 11.51 -16.41
C PRO A 140 6.40 10.42 -17.41
N LEU A 141 5.81 9.23 -17.29
CA LEU A 141 6.03 8.12 -18.23
C LEU A 141 5.59 8.48 -19.65
N THR A 142 4.53 9.29 -19.74
CA THR A 142 3.91 9.80 -20.96
C THR A 142 3.30 11.17 -20.67
N ASP A 143 2.91 11.89 -21.73
CA ASP A 143 1.93 12.94 -21.66
C ASP A 143 0.59 12.41 -21.09
N PHE A 144 0.23 12.87 -19.89
CA PHE A 144 -1.00 12.46 -19.20
C PHE A 144 -2.28 12.99 -19.86
N SER A 145 -2.20 14.01 -20.73
CA SER A 145 -3.36 14.50 -21.47
C SER A 145 -3.92 13.45 -22.45
N LYS A 146 -3.12 12.43 -22.79
CA LYS A 146 -3.53 11.27 -23.60
C LYS A 146 -4.38 10.25 -22.82
N GLY A 147 -4.49 10.40 -21.51
CA GLY A 147 -5.24 9.52 -20.61
C GLY A 147 -4.36 8.64 -19.71
N GLN A 148 -4.94 8.19 -18.60
CA GLN A 148 -4.26 7.38 -17.59
C GLN A 148 -3.84 6.00 -18.13
N GLN A 149 -2.80 5.44 -17.53
CA GLN A 149 -2.23 4.17 -17.94
C GLN A 149 -2.62 3.04 -16.97
N ARG A 150 -2.49 1.80 -17.41
CA ARG A 150 -2.59 0.59 -16.60
C ARG A 150 -1.36 -0.28 -16.82
N LEU A 151 -1.05 -1.12 -15.84
CA LEU A 151 -0.11 -2.24 -16.00
C LEU A 151 1.28 -1.82 -16.52
N ALA A 152 1.76 -0.62 -16.15
CA ALA A 152 3.07 -0.17 -16.58
C ALA A 152 4.15 -1.08 -15.99
N THR A 153 5.05 -1.60 -16.85
CA THR A 153 6.06 -2.57 -16.44
C THR A 153 7.36 -2.38 -17.19
N PHE A 154 8.48 -2.41 -16.46
CA PHE A 154 9.82 -2.34 -17.03
C PHE A 154 10.13 -3.56 -17.88
N SER A 155 10.81 -3.33 -18.98
CA SER A 155 11.58 -4.36 -19.69
C SER A 155 12.70 -4.91 -18.79
N PRO A 156 13.20 -6.14 -19.02
CA PRO A 156 14.27 -6.74 -18.24
C PRO A 156 15.57 -5.91 -18.22
N SER A 157 15.85 -5.21 -19.32
CA SER A 157 16.99 -4.29 -19.47
C SER A 157 16.76 -2.91 -18.85
N ALA A 158 15.55 -2.64 -18.32
CA ALA A 158 15.16 -1.36 -17.74
C ALA A 158 15.37 -0.14 -18.67
N ASP A 159 15.32 -0.33 -19.98
CA ASP A 159 15.44 0.73 -20.99
C ASP A 159 14.10 1.09 -21.64
N LYS A 160 13.08 0.26 -21.44
CA LYS A 160 11.71 0.45 -21.94
C LYS A 160 10.67 0.14 -20.88
N ILE A 161 9.49 0.73 -21.01
CA ILE A 161 8.31 0.47 -20.19
C ILE A 161 7.11 0.21 -21.10
N ALA A 162 6.45 -0.92 -20.92
CA ALA A 162 5.20 -1.24 -21.61
C ALA A 162 4.04 -0.87 -20.69
N PHE A 163 2.95 -0.36 -21.26
CA PHE A 163 1.73 -0.04 -20.51
C PHE A 163 0.51 -0.14 -21.41
N VAL A 164 -0.67 -0.20 -20.79
CA VAL A 164 -1.96 -0.20 -21.49
C VAL A 164 -2.64 1.15 -21.32
N ARG A 165 -3.16 1.71 -22.40
CA ARG A 165 -4.01 2.91 -22.39
C ARG A 165 -5.10 2.75 -23.44
N ASN A 166 -6.35 3.04 -23.08
CA ASN A 166 -7.51 2.88 -23.98
C ASN A 166 -7.52 1.51 -24.69
N ASN A 167 -7.32 0.43 -23.91
CA ASN A 167 -7.26 -0.96 -24.39
C ASN A 167 -6.19 -1.27 -25.46
N ASN A 168 -5.19 -0.40 -25.60
CA ASN A 168 -4.06 -0.60 -26.51
C ASN A 168 -2.75 -0.65 -25.74
N VAL A 169 -1.80 -1.43 -26.26
CA VAL A 169 -0.45 -1.55 -25.72
C VAL A 169 0.44 -0.45 -26.30
N PHE A 170 1.21 0.19 -25.44
CA PHE A 170 2.22 1.18 -25.77
C PHE A 170 3.55 0.78 -25.14
N ILE A 171 4.65 1.22 -25.75
CA ILE A 171 6.01 1.10 -25.23
C ILE A 171 6.63 2.49 -25.18
N SER A 172 7.05 2.93 -24.00
CA SER A 172 7.87 4.12 -23.79
C SER A 172 9.35 3.72 -23.72
N ASN A 173 10.20 4.39 -24.49
CA ASN A 173 11.65 4.24 -24.44
C ASN A 173 12.23 5.26 -23.46
N LEU A 174 12.96 4.78 -22.45
CA LEU A 174 13.50 5.62 -21.38
C LEU A 174 14.72 6.44 -21.80
N ILE A 175 15.37 6.08 -22.91
CA ILE A 175 16.57 6.77 -23.41
C ILE A 175 16.21 8.08 -24.09
N ASP A 176 15.16 8.07 -24.91
CA ASP A 176 14.77 9.20 -25.75
C ASP A 176 13.36 9.75 -25.44
N GLY A 177 12.62 9.11 -24.54
CA GLY A 177 11.25 9.49 -24.17
C GLY A 177 10.21 9.17 -25.24
N THR A 178 10.55 8.40 -26.27
CA THR A 178 9.61 8.10 -27.37
C THR A 178 8.56 7.09 -26.93
N GLU A 179 7.30 7.41 -27.23
CA GLU A 179 6.15 6.53 -27.03
C GLU A 179 5.76 5.88 -28.37
N THR A 180 5.76 4.55 -28.42
CA THR A 180 5.34 3.75 -29.59
C THR A 180 4.06 3.01 -29.27
N GLN A 181 3.03 3.17 -30.10
CA GLN A 181 1.81 2.37 -30.01
C GLN A 181 2.00 1.03 -30.71
N VAL A 182 1.78 -0.08 -29.99
CA VAL A 182 1.97 -1.45 -30.49
C VAL A 182 0.69 -2.00 -31.11
N THR A 183 -0.46 -1.73 -30.50
CA THR A 183 -1.79 -2.16 -31.00
C THR A 183 -2.67 -0.94 -31.25
N THR A 184 -3.59 -1.02 -32.21
CA THR A 184 -4.42 0.12 -32.63
C THR A 184 -5.92 -0.17 -32.65
N ASP A 185 -6.33 -1.40 -32.37
CA ASP A 185 -7.71 -1.88 -32.51
C ASP A 185 -8.45 -2.00 -31.16
N GLY A 186 -7.80 -1.62 -30.05
CA GLY A 186 -8.42 -1.61 -28.73
C GLY A 186 -9.74 -0.82 -28.74
N LEU A 187 -10.80 -1.46 -28.25
CA LEU A 187 -12.16 -0.95 -28.28
C LEU A 187 -12.83 -1.21 -26.92
N ALA A 188 -13.39 -0.16 -26.33
CA ALA A 188 -14.08 -0.25 -25.05
C ALA A 188 -15.19 -1.31 -25.09
N ASN A 189 -15.25 -2.16 -24.06
CA ASN A 189 -16.20 -3.27 -23.95
C ASN A 189 -16.16 -4.28 -25.11
N SER A 190 -15.06 -4.38 -25.85
CA SER A 190 -14.95 -5.30 -26.98
C SER A 190 -13.55 -5.89 -27.16
N ILE A 191 -12.54 -5.08 -27.46
CA ILE A 191 -11.17 -5.54 -27.72
C ILE A 191 -10.26 -4.96 -26.67
N ILE A 192 -9.55 -5.83 -25.95
CA ILE A 192 -8.59 -5.48 -24.90
C ILE A 192 -7.23 -6.07 -25.28
N ASN A 193 -6.22 -5.23 -25.48
CA ASN A 193 -4.85 -5.65 -25.71
C ASN A 193 -4.01 -5.47 -24.43
N GLY A 194 -3.27 -6.51 -24.05
CA GLY A 194 -2.31 -6.50 -22.93
C GLY A 194 -2.91 -6.57 -21.53
N ALA A 195 -4.10 -6.01 -21.30
CA ALA A 195 -4.89 -6.21 -20.09
C ALA A 195 -5.92 -7.34 -20.28
N THR A 196 -6.60 -7.73 -19.21
CA THR A 196 -7.68 -8.73 -19.26
C THR A 196 -9.07 -8.12 -19.06
N ASP A 197 -10.11 -8.91 -19.33
CA ASP A 197 -11.50 -8.56 -19.00
C ASP A 197 -11.81 -8.88 -17.52
N TRP A 198 -13.03 -8.53 -17.10
CA TRP A 198 -13.47 -8.74 -15.70
C TRP A 198 -13.43 -10.21 -15.28
N VAL A 199 -13.84 -11.13 -16.15
CA VAL A 199 -13.90 -12.57 -15.81
C VAL A 199 -12.50 -13.11 -15.59
N TYR A 200 -11.53 -12.74 -16.44
CA TYR A 200 -10.15 -13.14 -16.25
C TYR A 200 -9.55 -12.63 -14.95
N GLU A 201 -9.80 -11.37 -14.62
CA GLU A 201 -9.29 -10.78 -13.38
C GLU A 201 -9.90 -11.46 -12.14
N GLU A 202 -11.22 -11.65 -12.08
CA GLU A 202 -11.87 -12.13 -10.87
C GLU A 202 -11.81 -13.65 -10.70
N GLU A 203 -11.98 -14.42 -11.78
CA GLU A 203 -12.05 -15.88 -11.70
C GLU A 203 -10.68 -16.54 -11.82
N PHE A 204 -9.71 -15.88 -12.46
CA PHE A 204 -8.33 -16.39 -12.62
C PHE A 204 -7.27 -15.57 -11.88
N GLY A 205 -7.61 -14.39 -11.34
CA GLY A 205 -6.68 -13.57 -10.57
C GLY A 205 -5.56 -12.94 -11.40
N ASP A 206 -5.73 -12.80 -12.71
CA ASP A 206 -4.73 -12.23 -13.62
C ASP A 206 -5.31 -11.04 -14.39
N ASP A 207 -4.74 -9.86 -14.14
CA ASP A 207 -5.09 -8.61 -14.82
C ASP A 207 -4.11 -8.24 -15.94
N ASN A 208 -2.97 -8.95 -16.05
CA ASN A 208 -1.83 -8.57 -16.89
C ASN A 208 -1.41 -9.66 -17.89
N GLY A 209 -1.94 -9.55 -19.10
CA GLY A 209 -1.60 -10.38 -20.25
C GLY A 209 -0.30 -10.02 -20.98
N MET A 210 0.46 -9.01 -20.53
CA MET A 210 1.75 -8.66 -21.13
C MET A 210 2.90 -9.43 -20.49
N LYS A 211 3.89 -9.84 -21.31
CA LYS A 211 5.16 -10.43 -20.86
C LYS A 211 6.29 -9.92 -21.75
N TRP A 212 7.39 -9.51 -21.12
CA TRP A 212 8.65 -9.21 -21.81
C TRP A 212 9.44 -10.50 -22.06
N SER A 213 10.26 -10.51 -23.12
CA SER A 213 11.20 -11.58 -23.45
C SER A 213 12.44 -11.58 -22.57
#